data_AF-A0AAV9EZ65-F1
#
_entry.id   AF-A0AAV9EZ65-F1
#
_cell.length_a   1.000
_cell.length_b   1.000
_cell.length_c   1.000
_cell.angle_alpha   90.00
_cell.angle_beta   90.00
_cell.angle_gamma   90.00
#
_symmetry.space_group_name_H-M   'P 1'
#
loop_
_entity.id
_entity.type
_entity.pdbx_description
1 polymer ?
#
loop_
_entity_poly.entity_id
_entity_poly.type
_entity_poly.pdbx_seq_one_letter_code
_entity_poly.pdbx_strand_id
1 'polypeptide(L)'
;MVVERHAIDTRGAEDRLGCTECRCDLYNVTVDEYGRPLKEGYTGGLYCCYDQTQCRVRQGFQGVHRRLYLRYTVKWVDWDDSAVIPVRIYIFDVTDSGKRSTNPFKSDANLGCKVEYEVNSCHAPSTDNADCIDNKKTRLAIPHGGDIIYGVAHQHTGGIGSALYGRMAGNYVNRFQFMEKGRRQGTKKVIL
;
A
#
# COMPACT_ATOMS: atom_id res chain seq x y z
N MET A 1 -2.84 -16.02 9.12
CA MET A 1 -3.00 -15.97 7.65
C MET A 1 -3.60 -14.61 7.33
N VAL A 2 -2.82 -13.70 6.74
CA VAL A 2 -3.35 -12.44 6.20
C VAL A 2 -3.69 -12.72 4.74
N VAL A 3 -4.96 -12.63 4.39
CA VAL A 3 -5.40 -12.69 2.99
C VAL A 3 -5.70 -11.25 2.58
N GLU A 4 -4.87 -10.71 1.69
CA GLU A 4 -5.18 -9.44 1.04
C GLU A 4 -6.47 -9.60 0.23
N ARG A 5 -7.48 -8.80 0.58
CA ARG A 5 -8.84 -8.91 0.01
C ARG A 5 -9.01 -8.21 -1.34
N HIS A 6 -7.95 -7.64 -1.91
CA HIS A 6 -8.02 -6.91 -3.17
C HIS A 6 -7.11 -7.54 -4.22
N ALA A 7 -7.68 -8.38 -5.08
CA ALA A 7 -6.96 -9.06 -6.16
C ALA A 7 -7.44 -8.54 -7.51
N ILE A 8 -6.53 -7.91 -8.25
CA ILE A 8 -6.80 -7.40 -9.60
C ILE A 8 -6.22 -8.38 -10.61
N ASP A 9 -7.07 -8.93 -11.48
CA ASP A 9 -6.62 -9.76 -12.59
C ASP A 9 -6.03 -8.91 -13.71
N THR A 10 -4.71 -8.92 -13.84
CA THR A 10 -3.97 -8.16 -14.86
C THR A 10 -3.61 -8.98 -16.10
N ARG A 11 -4.17 -10.18 -16.25
CA ARG A 11 -3.96 -11.02 -17.45
C ARG A 11 -4.62 -10.36 -18.65
N GLY A 12 -3.84 -10.20 -19.73
CA GLY A 12 -4.32 -9.55 -20.94
C GLY A 12 -4.52 -8.03 -20.83
N ALA A 13 -4.26 -7.42 -19.66
CA ALA A 13 -4.41 -5.99 -19.46
C ALA A 13 -3.63 -5.17 -20.50
N GLU A 14 -4.23 -4.09 -20.98
CA GLU A 14 -3.56 -3.12 -21.84
C GLU A 14 -2.38 -2.47 -21.10
N ASP A 15 -2.64 -2.07 -19.85
CA ASP A 15 -1.70 -1.43 -18.96
C ASP A 15 -1.78 -2.07 -17.56
N ARG A 16 -0.86 -2.99 -17.28
CA ARG A 16 -0.83 -3.75 -16.01
C ARG A 16 -0.65 -2.85 -14.79
N LEU A 17 0.24 -1.85 -14.89
CA LEU A 17 0.54 -0.95 -13.78
C LEU A 17 -0.65 -0.03 -13.51
N GLY A 18 -1.22 0.55 -14.57
CA GLY A 18 -2.44 1.34 -14.45
C GLY A 18 -3.61 0.53 -13.87
N CYS A 19 -3.73 -0.76 -14.19
CA CYS A 19 -4.73 -1.62 -13.55
C CYS A 19 -4.48 -1.73 -12.05
N THR A 20 -3.25 -2.04 -11.61
CA THR A 20 -2.92 -2.18 -10.18
C THR A 20 -3.02 -0.87 -9.39
N GLU A 21 -2.85 0.27 -10.07
CA GLU A 21 -3.07 1.62 -9.50
C GLU A 21 -4.54 2.07 -9.60
N CYS A 22 -5.43 1.21 -10.09
CA CYS A 22 -6.86 1.45 -10.28
C CYS A 22 -7.18 2.74 -11.06
N ARG A 23 -6.54 2.88 -12.22
CA ARG A 23 -6.78 3.99 -13.13
C ARG A 23 -8.21 3.97 -13.69
N CYS A 24 -9.03 4.97 -13.38
CA CYS A 24 -10.45 4.95 -13.74
C CYS A 24 -10.72 4.80 -15.24
N ASP A 25 -9.85 5.35 -16.09
CA ASP A 25 -9.94 5.21 -17.56
C ASP A 25 -9.75 3.77 -18.06
N LEU A 26 -9.05 2.92 -17.29
CA LEU A 26 -8.86 1.51 -17.61
C LEU A 26 -10.02 0.64 -17.13
N TYR A 27 -10.83 1.07 -16.17
CA TYR A 27 -11.99 0.31 -15.68
C TYR A 27 -13.31 0.79 -16.30
N ASN A 28 -13.30 1.94 -16.98
CA ASN A 28 -14.48 2.55 -17.61
C ASN A 28 -15.64 2.75 -16.62
N VAL A 29 -15.32 3.24 -15.43
CA VAL A 29 -16.28 3.50 -14.34
C VAL A 29 -16.43 4.99 -14.09
N THR A 30 -17.65 5.39 -13.72
CA THR A 30 -18.01 6.78 -13.41
C THR A 30 -18.67 6.93 -12.04
N VAL A 31 -18.97 5.81 -11.39
CA VAL A 31 -19.55 5.71 -10.05
C VAL A 31 -18.71 4.79 -9.18
N ASP A 32 -18.77 4.99 -7.86
CA ASP A 32 -18.12 4.13 -6.87
C ASP A 32 -18.95 2.86 -6.55
N GLU A 33 -18.43 2.05 -5.64
CA GLU A 33 -19.07 0.80 -5.16
C GLU A 33 -20.48 1.00 -4.54
N TYR A 34 -20.81 2.24 -4.14
CA TYR A 34 -22.10 2.60 -3.56
C TYR A 34 -23.03 3.27 -4.59
N GLY A 35 -22.64 3.31 -5.87
CA GLY A 35 -23.40 3.95 -6.94
C GLY A 35 -23.34 5.48 -6.92
N ARG A 36 -22.40 6.08 -6.17
CA ARG A 36 -22.24 7.53 -6.11
C ARG A 36 -21.31 8.00 -7.23
N PRO A 37 -21.61 9.13 -7.90
CA PRO A 37 -20.70 9.68 -8.90
C PRO A 37 -19.30 9.94 -8.33
N LEU A 38 -18.28 9.58 -9.11
CA LEU A 38 -16.90 9.91 -8.75
C LEU A 38 -16.71 11.42 -8.69
N LYS A 39 -15.92 11.89 -7.71
CA LYS A 39 -15.60 13.30 -7.56
C LYS A 39 -14.90 13.81 -8.82
N GLU A 40 -15.20 15.05 -9.23
CA GLU A 40 -14.47 15.71 -10.32
C GLU A 40 -12.96 15.69 -10.07
N GLY A 41 -12.19 15.29 -11.08
CA GLY A 41 -10.73 15.13 -10.99
C GLY A 41 -10.26 13.83 -10.31
N TYR A 42 -11.16 12.94 -9.87
CA TYR A 42 -10.79 11.61 -9.38
C TYR A 42 -10.44 10.71 -10.56
N THR A 43 -9.15 10.49 -10.75
CA THR A 43 -8.59 9.88 -11.96
C THR A 43 -8.04 8.46 -11.74
N GLY A 44 -7.85 8.07 -10.49
CA GLY A 44 -7.43 6.74 -10.05
C GLY A 44 -7.62 6.59 -8.55
N GLY A 45 -7.78 5.35 -8.08
CA GLY A 45 -8.05 5.04 -6.68
C GLY A 45 -9.10 3.93 -6.50
N LEU A 46 -9.33 3.51 -5.26
CA LEU A 46 -10.13 2.33 -4.88
C LEU A 46 -11.56 2.41 -5.41
N TYR A 47 -12.11 3.62 -5.54
CA TYR A 47 -13.43 3.82 -6.12
C TYR A 47 -13.51 3.48 -7.60
N CYS A 48 -12.38 3.19 -8.26
CA CYS A 48 -12.34 2.81 -9.65
C CYS A 48 -12.12 1.31 -9.91
N CYS A 49 -11.80 0.52 -8.88
CA CYS A 49 -11.48 -0.90 -9.02
C CYS A 49 -12.17 -1.78 -7.97
N TYR A 50 -13.40 -1.46 -7.60
CA TYR A 50 -14.17 -2.22 -6.63
C TYR A 50 -14.57 -3.61 -7.16
N ASP A 51 -15.23 -4.42 -6.31
CA ASP A 51 -15.62 -5.79 -6.65
C ASP A 51 -16.35 -5.86 -8.01
N GLN A 52 -16.07 -6.93 -8.76
CA GLN A 52 -16.62 -7.21 -10.10
C GLN A 52 -16.24 -6.22 -11.21
N THR A 53 -15.50 -5.15 -10.93
CA THR A 53 -14.92 -4.32 -11.99
C THR A 53 -13.79 -5.07 -12.71
N GLN A 54 -13.66 -4.83 -14.01
CA GLN A 54 -12.63 -5.47 -14.83
C GLN A 54 -11.79 -4.41 -15.52
N CYS A 55 -10.47 -4.53 -15.36
CA CYS A 55 -9.54 -3.66 -16.07
C CYS A 55 -9.54 -3.98 -17.57
N ARG A 56 -9.37 -2.96 -18.40
CA ARG A 56 -9.34 -3.06 -19.86
C ARG A 56 -8.23 -4.01 -20.32
N VAL A 57 -8.62 -4.95 -21.18
CA VAL A 57 -7.74 -5.95 -21.78
C VAL A 57 -7.50 -5.64 -23.26
N ARG A 58 -6.35 -6.07 -23.77
CA ARG A 58 -5.97 -5.94 -25.17
C ARG A 58 -6.98 -6.64 -26.07
N GLN A 59 -7.24 -6.04 -27.23
CA GLN A 59 -8.12 -6.62 -28.24
C GLN A 59 -7.69 -8.06 -28.60
N GLY A 60 -8.66 -8.98 -28.65
CA GLY A 60 -8.42 -10.39 -28.96
C GLY A 60 -7.94 -11.25 -27.78
N PHE A 61 -7.78 -10.68 -26.58
CA PHE A 61 -7.48 -11.48 -25.39
C PHE A 61 -8.67 -12.37 -25.01
N GLN A 62 -8.47 -13.68 -25.02
CA GLN A 62 -9.45 -14.64 -24.50
C GLN A 62 -9.06 -15.06 -23.09
N GLY A 63 -9.78 -14.53 -22.11
CA GLY A 63 -9.60 -14.89 -20.71
C GLY A 63 -10.04 -16.34 -20.45
N VAL A 64 -9.19 -17.11 -19.75
CA VAL A 64 -9.55 -18.46 -19.30
C VAL A 64 -10.11 -18.38 -17.89
N HIS A 65 -11.33 -18.87 -17.69
CA HIS A 65 -11.92 -19.03 -16.37
C HIS A 65 -11.12 -20.08 -15.58
N ARG A 66 -10.57 -19.69 -14.43
CA ARG A 66 -9.83 -20.60 -13.53
C ARG A 66 -10.52 -20.65 -12.19
N ARG A 67 -10.70 -21.85 -11.65
CA ARG A 67 -11.08 -22.07 -10.25
C ARG A 67 -9.80 -22.33 -9.46
N LEU A 68 -9.49 -21.46 -8.52
CA LEU A 68 -8.37 -21.63 -7.60
C LEU A 68 -8.90 -22.23 -6.31
N TYR A 69 -8.18 -23.22 -5.77
CA TYR A 69 -8.50 -23.85 -4.50
C TYR A 69 -7.30 -23.65 -3.55
N LEU A 70 -7.54 -23.07 -2.38
CA LEU A 70 -6.52 -22.98 -1.34
C LEU A 70 -6.60 -24.21 -0.44
N ARG A 71 -5.66 -25.15 -0.60
CA ARG A 71 -5.50 -26.27 0.34
C ARG A 71 -4.53 -25.86 1.44
N TYR A 72 -4.99 -25.80 2.67
CA TYR A 72 -4.16 -25.54 3.84
C TYR A 72 -4.24 -26.70 4.83
N THR A 73 -3.17 -26.90 5.59
CA THR A 73 -3.13 -27.84 6.71
C THR A 73 -2.79 -27.07 7.95
N VAL A 74 -3.68 -27.11 8.93
CA VAL A 74 -3.43 -26.53 10.26
C VAL A 74 -2.80 -27.63 11.11
N LYS A 75 -1.66 -27.33 11.73
CA LYS A 75 -1.06 -28.17 12.75
C LYS A 75 -0.98 -27.38 14.05
N TRP A 76 -1.37 -28.02 15.12
CA TRP A 76 -1.12 -27.54 16.47
C TRP A 76 0.23 -28.10 16.89
N VAL A 77 1.03 -27.28 17.55
CA VAL A 77 2.30 -27.68 18.15
C VAL A 77 2.22 -27.34 19.62
N ASP A 78 2.57 -28.30 20.47
CA ASP A 78 2.73 -28.02 21.89
C ASP A 78 3.97 -27.12 22.04
N TRP A 79 3.79 -25.99 22.71
CA TRP A 79 4.88 -25.12 23.10
C TRP A 79 4.93 -24.99 24.62
N ASP A 80 6.12 -24.74 25.15
CA ASP A 80 6.31 -24.40 26.56
C ASP A 80 6.24 -22.87 26.70
N ASP A 81 5.33 -22.38 27.54
CA ASP A 81 5.19 -20.95 27.82
C ASP A 81 6.49 -20.33 28.38
N SER A 82 7.37 -21.13 28.99
CA SER A 82 8.68 -20.69 29.46
C SER A 82 9.71 -20.48 28.33
N ALA A 83 9.48 -21.09 27.16
CA ALA A 83 10.32 -20.95 25.97
C ALA A 83 9.81 -19.89 24.98
N VAL A 84 8.61 -19.33 25.21
CA VAL A 84 8.02 -18.27 24.37
C VAL A 84 8.49 -16.90 24.86
N ILE A 85 9.37 -16.27 24.08
CA ILE A 85 9.83 -14.92 24.36
C ILE A 85 8.86 -13.92 23.70
N PRO A 86 8.25 -12.99 24.47
CA PRO A 86 7.36 -11.99 23.90
C PRO A 86 8.14 -11.02 23.00
N VAL A 87 7.77 -10.99 21.71
CA VAL A 87 8.29 -10.01 20.76
C VAL A 87 7.33 -8.82 20.64
N ARG A 88 7.88 -7.61 20.53
CA ARG A 88 7.10 -6.41 20.21
C ARG A 88 7.13 -6.19 18.71
N ILE A 89 5.99 -6.34 18.06
CA ILE A 89 5.84 -6.09 16.63
C ILE A 89 5.37 -4.66 16.41
N TYR A 90 6.12 -3.91 15.61
CA TYR A 90 5.75 -2.58 15.18
C TYR A 90 5.49 -2.61 13.68
N ILE A 91 4.31 -2.16 13.26
CA ILE A 91 3.96 -1.99 11.85
C ILE A 91 4.02 -0.50 11.55
N PHE A 92 4.79 -0.15 10.53
CA PHE A 92 4.98 1.22 10.09
C PHE A 92 4.38 1.40 8.70
N ASP A 93 3.69 2.52 8.51
CA ASP A 93 3.15 2.92 7.22
C ASP A 93 3.77 4.27 6.85
N VAL A 94 4.32 4.39 5.64
CA VAL A 94 4.97 5.63 5.19
C VAL A 94 3.99 6.80 5.06
N THR A 95 2.71 6.50 4.94
CA THR A 95 1.61 7.47 4.87
C THR A 95 1.09 7.88 6.24
N ASP A 96 1.60 7.29 7.33
CA ASP A 96 1.22 7.67 8.70
C ASP A 96 1.57 9.13 8.97
N SER A 97 0.53 9.94 9.12
CA SER A 97 0.60 11.36 9.46
C SER A 97 0.86 11.63 10.94
N GLY A 98 0.90 10.59 11.79
CA GLY A 98 1.15 10.70 13.23
C GLY A 98 0.02 11.35 14.04
N LYS A 99 -1.09 11.73 13.39
CA LYS A 99 -2.28 12.26 14.05
C LYS A 99 -3.02 11.08 14.70
N ARG A 100 -3.13 11.07 16.03
CA ARG A 100 -3.88 10.07 16.79
C ARG A 100 -5.07 10.74 17.47
N SER A 101 -6.26 10.15 17.34
CA SER A 101 -7.41 10.55 18.16
C SER A 101 -7.14 10.22 19.63
N THR A 102 -7.52 11.14 20.52
CA THR A 102 -7.45 10.96 21.98
C THR A 102 -8.65 10.19 22.55
N ASN A 103 -9.63 9.81 21.72
CA ASN A 103 -10.86 9.19 22.18
C ASN A 103 -10.90 7.68 21.83
N PRO A 104 -10.81 6.78 22.82
CA PRO A 104 -10.69 5.32 22.60
C PRO A 104 -11.97 4.66 22.09
N PHE A 105 -13.11 5.35 22.06
CA PHE A 105 -14.41 4.83 21.59
C PHE A 105 -14.76 5.19 20.14
N LYS A 106 -13.91 5.94 19.44
CA LYS A 106 -14.08 6.20 18.00
C LYS A 106 -13.12 5.31 17.22
N SER A 107 -13.62 4.18 16.74
CA SER A 107 -12.91 3.33 15.77
C SER A 107 -12.65 4.03 14.44
N ASP A 108 -13.37 5.12 14.14
CA ASP A 108 -13.43 5.73 12.79
C ASP A 108 -12.86 7.16 12.69
N ALA A 109 -11.97 7.60 13.58
CA ALA A 109 -11.42 8.96 13.48
C ALA A 109 -9.90 9.01 13.63
N ASN A 110 -9.22 9.06 12.48
CA ASN A 110 -7.79 9.36 12.30
C ASN A 110 -6.82 8.31 12.88
N LEU A 111 -6.81 7.10 12.29
CA LEU A 111 -5.50 6.50 12.06
C LEU A 111 -4.77 7.40 11.07
N GLY A 112 -3.55 7.82 11.39
CA GLY A 112 -2.82 8.77 10.58
C GLY A 112 -2.46 8.26 9.18
N CYS A 113 -2.58 6.95 8.94
CA CYS A 113 -2.29 6.27 7.68
C CYS A 113 -3.34 6.58 6.61
N LYS A 114 -2.88 6.72 5.37
CA LYS A 114 -3.72 6.97 4.20
C LYS A 114 -3.58 5.82 3.22
N VAL A 115 -4.71 5.17 2.92
CA VAL A 115 -4.78 4.14 1.87
C VAL A 115 -4.58 4.73 0.48
N GLU A 116 -5.01 5.97 0.28
CA GLU A 116 -4.81 6.73 -0.96
C GLU A 116 -4.09 8.04 -0.68
N TYR A 117 -3.16 8.41 -1.55
CA TYR A 117 -2.51 9.72 -1.50
C TYR A 117 -2.28 10.28 -2.90
N GLU A 118 -2.25 11.60 -2.97
CA GLU A 118 -1.95 12.31 -4.20
C GLU A 118 -0.45 12.25 -4.49
N VAL A 119 -0.12 11.95 -5.74
CA VAL A 119 1.22 11.99 -6.28
C VAL A 119 1.26 13.08 -7.33
N ASN A 120 2.20 14.01 -7.21
CA ASN A 120 2.33 15.12 -8.14
C ASN A 120 2.74 14.62 -9.53
N SER A 121 2.24 15.30 -10.56
CA SER A 121 2.62 15.08 -11.95
C SER A 121 4.14 15.11 -12.14
N CYS A 122 4.68 14.17 -12.92
CA CYS A 122 5.98 14.36 -13.54
C CYS A 122 5.80 15.10 -14.87
N HIS A 123 6.37 16.30 -14.97
CA HIS A 123 6.62 16.89 -16.28
C HIS A 123 7.78 16.14 -16.94
N ALA A 124 7.54 15.44 -18.04
CA ALA A 124 8.58 15.16 -19.01
C ALA A 124 8.51 16.27 -20.06
N PRO A 125 9.52 17.15 -20.13
CA PRO A 125 10.42 17.05 -21.29
C PRO A 125 11.86 17.50 -21.01
N SER A 126 12.83 16.75 -21.55
CA SER A 126 14.18 17.14 -22.00
C SER A 126 15.29 16.22 -21.49
N THR A 127 15.86 15.47 -22.44
CA THR A 127 17.26 15.04 -22.58
C THR A 127 18.05 14.36 -21.47
N ASP A 128 17.50 14.12 -20.28
CA ASP A 128 18.12 13.21 -19.31
C ASP A 128 17.08 12.24 -18.77
N ASN A 129 17.42 10.95 -18.78
CA ASN A 129 16.65 9.83 -18.24
C ASN A 129 16.46 9.93 -16.72
N ALA A 130 15.85 11.01 -16.22
CA ALA A 130 15.51 11.15 -14.83
C ALA A 130 14.29 10.26 -14.53
N ASP A 131 14.55 9.08 -13.97
CA ASP A 131 13.52 8.17 -13.50
C ASP A 131 12.51 8.93 -12.61
N CYS A 132 11.24 8.90 -13.02
CA CYS A 132 10.13 9.57 -12.34
C CYS A 132 9.76 8.79 -11.05
N ILE A 133 10.43 9.14 -9.95
CA ILE A 133 10.37 8.44 -8.65
C ILE A 133 9.64 9.30 -7.61
N ASP A 134 8.60 8.75 -6.96
CA ASP A 134 8.04 9.33 -5.73
C ASP A 134 8.80 8.82 -4.51
N ASN A 135 9.12 9.71 -3.58
CA ASN A 135 9.73 9.35 -2.31
C ASN A 135 8.77 9.76 -1.19
N LYS A 136 8.29 8.80 -0.42
CA LYS A 136 7.59 9.05 0.83
C LYS A 136 8.52 8.81 2.00
N LYS A 137 8.35 9.61 3.04
CA LYS A 137 9.08 9.44 4.30
C LYS A 137 8.18 9.76 5.47
N THR A 138 8.35 9.02 6.55
CA THR A 138 7.78 9.42 7.84
C THR A 138 8.75 9.10 8.96
N ARG A 139 8.48 9.67 10.13
CA ARG A 139 9.35 9.62 11.31
C ARG A 139 8.53 9.29 12.54
N LEU A 140 8.93 8.25 13.25
CA LEU A 140 8.29 7.84 14.49
C LEU A 140 9.29 7.87 15.65
N ALA A 141 8.81 8.31 16.81
CA ALA A 141 9.50 8.20 18.08
C ALA A 141 8.85 7.06 18.89
N ILE A 142 9.64 6.07 19.29
CA ILE A 142 9.17 4.96 20.13
C ILE A 142 9.66 5.21 21.57
N PRO A 143 8.74 5.32 22.55
CA PRO A 143 9.05 5.78 23.91
C PRO A 143 9.83 4.75 24.75
N HIS A 144 9.76 3.47 24.39
CA HIS A 144 10.51 2.41 25.05
C HIS A 144 11.40 1.72 24.01
N GLY A 145 12.71 1.84 24.19
CA GLY A 145 13.73 1.40 23.23
C GLY A 145 14.16 -0.07 23.36
N GLY A 146 15.04 -0.44 22.43
CA GLY A 146 15.65 -1.75 22.20
C GLY A 146 16.20 -1.79 20.77
N ASP A 147 17.06 -2.74 20.43
CA ASP A 147 17.51 -2.93 19.05
C ASP A 147 16.39 -3.56 18.21
N ILE A 148 16.20 -3.05 16.98
CA ILE A 148 15.39 -3.77 15.99
C ILE A 148 16.24 -4.94 15.50
N ILE A 149 15.93 -6.13 16.00
CA ILE A 149 16.63 -7.37 15.62
C ILE A 149 16.23 -7.87 14.23
N TYR A 150 15.07 -7.44 13.72
CA TYR A 150 14.54 -7.86 12.42
C TYR A 150 13.52 -6.85 11.87
N GLY A 151 13.62 -6.53 10.58
CA GLY A 151 12.69 -5.64 9.89
C GLY A 151 12.44 -6.11 8.45
N VAL A 152 11.19 -6.03 8.02
CA VAL A 152 10.76 -6.36 6.65
C VAL A 152 9.96 -5.20 6.12
N ALA A 153 10.20 -4.84 4.86
CA ALA A 153 9.34 -3.93 4.13
C ALA A 153 8.45 -4.72 3.17
N HIS A 154 7.14 -4.52 3.29
CA HIS A 154 6.19 -4.93 2.27
C HIS A 154 6.09 -3.78 1.26
N GLN A 155 6.22 -4.07 -0.04
CA GLN A 155 5.98 -3.07 -1.08
C GLN A 155 4.97 -3.59 -2.09
N HIS A 156 4.06 -2.71 -2.50
CA HIS A 156 3.08 -2.99 -3.53
C HIS A 156 3.71 -2.81 -4.93
N THR A 157 2.92 -3.16 -5.94
CA THR A 157 3.33 -3.00 -7.34
C THR A 157 3.69 -1.54 -7.62
N GLY A 158 4.89 -1.29 -8.16
CA GLY A 158 5.43 0.06 -8.37
C GLY A 158 6.46 0.50 -7.32
N GLY A 159 6.55 -0.19 -6.18
CA GLY A 159 7.64 -0.01 -5.21
C GLY A 159 8.99 -0.41 -5.80
N ILE A 160 10.01 0.44 -5.61
CA ILE A 160 11.39 0.19 -6.07
C ILE A 160 12.39 0.01 -4.92
N GLY A 161 11.99 0.35 -3.71
CA GLY A 161 12.82 0.14 -2.53
C GLY A 161 12.32 0.87 -1.30
N SER A 162 12.77 0.40 -0.16
CA SER A 162 12.46 0.92 1.17
C SER A 162 13.72 0.96 2.01
N ALA A 163 13.75 1.86 2.98
CA ALA A 163 14.88 1.95 3.91
C ALA A 163 14.40 2.43 5.27
N LEU A 164 14.92 1.79 6.32
CA LEU A 164 14.67 2.10 7.72
C LEU A 164 15.97 2.57 8.38
N TYR A 165 15.95 3.76 8.97
CA TYR A 165 17.08 4.36 9.66
C TYR A 165 16.72 4.57 11.12
N GLY A 166 17.50 3.98 12.03
CA GLY A 166 17.40 4.21 13.47
C GLY A 166 18.40 5.27 13.93
N ARG A 167 17.97 6.17 14.81
CA ARG A 167 18.84 7.07 15.55
C ARG A 167 18.40 7.14 17.01
N MET A 168 19.33 6.92 17.94
CA MET A 168 19.11 7.23 19.34
C MET A 168 19.26 8.73 19.55
N ALA A 169 18.27 9.38 20.18
CA ALA A 169 18.39 10.74 20.68
C ALA A 169 18.56 10.72 22.20
N GLY A 170 19.24 11.72 22.76
CA GLY A 170 19.40 11.85 24.22
C GLY A 170 18.04 11.75 24.94
N ASN A 171 18.01 10.95 26.00
CA ASN A 171 16.84 10.45 26.75
C ASN A 171 16.13 9.20 26.17
N TYR A 172 16.89 8.17 25.75
CA TYR A 172 16.39 6.79 25.48
C TYR A 172 15.27 6.62 24.45
N VAL A 173 15.00 7.64 23.62
CA VAL A 173 13.99 7.55 22.56
C VAL A 173 14.64 7.07 21.27
N ASN A 174 14.17 5.94 20.76
CA ASN A 174 14.51 5.47 19.42
C ASN A 174 13.68 6.26 18.39
N ARG A 175 14.38 6.95 17.49
CA ARG A 175 13.76 7.63 16.34
C ARG A 175 14.02 6.82 15.09
N PHE A 176 12.93 6.41 14.45
CA PHE A 176 12.98 5.73 13.18
C PHE A 176 12.55 6.66 12.06
N GLN A 177 13.33 6.70 10.98
CA GLN A 177 12.93 7.30 9.72
C GLN A 177 12.79 6.18 8.71
N PHE A 178 11.63 6.09 8.08
CA PHE A 178 11.37 5.13 7.02
C PHE A 178 11.08 5.87 5.75
N MET A 179 11.62 5.35 4.66
CA MET A 179 11.47 5.93 3.34
C MET A 179 11.04 4.83 2.37
N GLU A 180 10.11 5.17 1.49
CA GLU A 180 9.68 4.31 0.40
C GLU A 180 9.80 5.06 -0.91
N LYS A 181 10.23 4.32 -1.93
CA LYS A 181 10.37 4.81 -3.28
C LYS A 181 9.42 4.04 -4.19
N GLY A 182 8.71 4.76 -5.04
CA GLY A 182 7.85 4.18 -6.06
C GLY A 182 8.16 4.76 -7.44
N ARG A 183 8.19 3.92 -8.47
CA ARG A 183 8.23 4.36 -9.87
C ARG A 183 6.83 4.78 -10.28
N ARG A 184 6.72 5.96 -10.90
CA ARG A 184 5.44 6.56 -11.28
C ARG A 184 5.15 6.30 -12.76
N GLN A 185 3.89 6.14 -13.13
CA GLN A 185 3.41 6.36 -14.50
C GLN A 185 2.18 7.29 -14.50
N GLY A 186 2.41 8.57 -14.79
CA GLY A 186 1.32 9.55 -14.96
C GLY A 186 0.89 10.31 -13.70
N THR A 187 -0.29 10.92 -13.78
CA THR A 187 -0.81 11.98 -12.89
C THR A 187 -1.89 11.48 -11.93
N LYS A 188 -1.67 10.47 -11.09
CA LYS A 188 -2.81 9.84 -10.37
C LYS A 188 -2.52 9.45 -8.93
N LYS A 189 -3.60 9.41 -8.14
CA LYS A 189 -3.60 8.89 -6.76
C LYS A 189 -3.19 7.43 -6.81
N VAL A 190 -2.23 7.07 -5.97
CA VAL A 190 -1.77 5.68 -5.86
C VAL A 190 -2.49 5.05 -4.69
N ILE A 191 -2.92 3.81 -4.89
CA ILE A 191 -3.40 2.91 -3.85
C ILE A 191 -2.22 2.04 -3.45
N LEU A 192 -2.02 1.92 -2.14
CA LEU A 192 -1.22 0.84 -1.56
C LEU A 192 -2.13 -0.38 -1.43
#